data_AF-C4JDT4-F1
#
_entry.id   AF-C4JDT4-F1
#
_cell.length_a   1.000
_cell.length_b   1.000
_cell.length_c   1.000
_cell.angle_alpha   90.00
_cell.angle_beta   90.00
_cell.angle_gamma   90.00
#
_symmetry.space_group_name_H-M   'P 1'
#
loop_
_entity.id
_entity.type
_entity.pdbx_description
1 polymer ?
#
loop_
_entity_poly.entity_id
_entity_poly.type
_entity_poly.pdbx_seq_one_letter_code
_entity_poly.pdbx_strand_id
1 'polypeptide(L)'
;MTNSIEALYIYDDLNTPILEHTYRSRPPSAKALLSLFLEHPPPRPSVIYLPTATPPVTVFSILHANLLFLVPSSTETEPLQVLEFLHRVVDVLEEFVGAPLLASKIQSNYDVVGQLLSEMCDAGIVCNTEPNALQEVVEVPGWMNKFLSGVGLPGSSPSLGPSNPGKSSLNTMPPPNGLSAAGPAIPWRRQGVRHTSNELYVDIVESLHVTIAPSGRALSAIANGTIAFTSKISGVPNLLLSLTAPGGQKSLAHKLELPVFHPCVRLARWRERPGELSFVPPDGRFILAGYEVDLLPIDPDLDEPPAHMEKLFLPATVSLQKSLGPNGLDFEIRLTLNTNFPGTHFSSRGGGGSNRGSGTSTPSFLGNIGGGSSSSSPSLDDLVVTVPIPPSVRYITDIQASRGEANFMPGNEFLEWRIPTSSRDAGNISGTAVLRCTVVGPPDAEHPKEEPVEEEHGYDGNASSRARVNPLQSYYDEDTLTSERRQQLPSERNKPKSRKPQSNSLLMPNSVSVSFSVRGWLPSGIRVDGLVVDSRRSRGLGEGVKPYKGVKYICEMKSAITDFSMPAWRIAEDRMQLFA
;
A
#
# COMPACT_ATOMS: atom_id res chain seq x y z
N MET A 1 20.51 20.10 20.80
CA MET A 1 19.04 19.95 20.74
C MET A 1 18.76 18.51 21.13
N THR A 2 18.11 18.29 22.27
CA THR A 2 17.71 16.93 22.67
C THR A 2 16.33 16.68 22.11
N ASN A 3 16.19 15.85 21.08
CA ASN A 3 14.89 15.39 20.62
C ASN A 3 14.22 14.66 21.78
N SER A 4 13.17 15.24 22.36
CA SER A 4 12.53 14.69 23.56
C SER A 4 11.01 14.66 23.45
N ILE A 5 10.43 13.52 23.79
CA ILE A 5 8.98 13.30 23.86
C ILE A 5 8.51 13.76 25.25
N GLU A 6 7.53 14.67 25.32
CA GLU A 6 7.05 15.18 26.61
C GLU A 6 5.97 14.29 27.24
N ALA A 7 5.02 13.86 26.42
CA ALA A 7 3.94 12.98 26.82
C ALA A 7 3.38 12.21 25.62
N LEU A 8 2.63 11.15 25.92
CA LEU A 8 1.80 10.42 24.97
C LEU A 8 0.35 10.42 25.48
N TYR A 9 -0.57 10.89 24.64
CA TYR A 9 -2.00 10.87 24.89
C TYR A 9 -2.70 9.98 23.85
N ILE A 10 -3.61 9.13 24.30
CA ILE A 10 -4.45 8.30 23.42
C ILE A 10 -5.92 8.60 23.70
N TYR A 11 -6.69 8.80 22.64
CA TYR A 11 -8.13 9.04 22.69
C TYR A 11 -8.88 7.97 21.92
N ASP A 12 -10.10 7.67 22.36
CA ASP A 12 -11.02 6.82 21.61
C ASP A 12 -11.71 7.56 20.44
N ASP A 13 -12.59 6.86 19.74
CA ASP A 13 -13.38 7.36 18.61
C ASP A 13 -14.36 8.49 19.00
N LEU A 14 -14.70 8.60 20.29
CA LEU A 14 -15.51 9.67 20.86
C LEU A 14 -14.66 10.84 21.39
N ASN A 15 -13.35 10.83 21.14
CA ASN A 15 -12.37 11.78 21.66
C ASN A 15 -12.27 11.82 23.19
N THR A 16 -12.59 10.71 23.87
CA THR A 16 -12.37 10.55 25.31
C THR A 16 -10.92 10.14 25.55
N PRO A 17 -10.17 10.83 26.44
CA PRO A 17 -8.81 10.41 26.77
C PRO A 17 -8.83 9.08 27.50
N ILE A 18 -8.23 8.05 26.90
CA ILE A 18 -8.11 6.70 27.47
C ILE A 18 -6.72 6.44 28.05
N LEU A 19 -5.70 7.19 27.65
CA LEU A 19 -4.35 7.09 28.22
C LEU A 19 -3.71 8.47 28.27
N GLU A 20 -3.10 8.78 29.42
CA GLU A 20 -2.25 9.95 29.63
C GLU A 20 -0.94 9.50 30.27
N HIS A 21 0.17 9.60 29.53
CA HIS A 21 1.49 9.21 30.00
C HIS A 21 2.49 10.35 29.80
N THR A 22 2.92 10.98 30.89
CA THR A 22 3.88 12.09 30.86
C THR A 22 5.28 11.58 31.16
N TYR A 23 6.23 11.81 30.25
CA TYR A 23 7.63 11.43 30.41
C TYR A 23 8.47 12.51 31.10
N ARG A 24 8.19 13.78 30.80
CA ARG A 24 8.98 14.92 31.30
C ARG A 24 8.18 16.22 31.27
N SER A 25 8.78 17.27 31.84
CA SER A 25 8.26 18.64 31.79
C SER A 25 6.84 18.75 32.40
N ARG A 26 6.06 19.73 31.94
CA ARG A 26 4.65 19.92 32.30
C ARG A 26 3.87 20.27 31.02
N PRO A 27 3.65 19.30 30.11
CA PRO A 27 2.89 19.54 28.90
C PRO A 27 1.43 19.92 29.23
N PRO A 28 0.70 20.56 28.30
CA PRO A 28 -0.74 20.79 28.47
C PRO A 28 -1.47 19.47 28.71
N SER A 29 -2.47 19.47 29.60
CA SER A 29 -3.30 18.29 29.87
C SER A 29 -3.94 17.75 28.59
N ALA A 30 -4.19 16.44 28.52
CA ALA A 30 -4.84 15.80 27.38
C ALA A 30 -6.10 16.53 26.90
N LYS A 31 -7.01 16.87 27.83
CA LYS A 31 -8.26 17.59 27.52
C LYS A 31 -8.03 18.98 26.90
N ALA A 32 -7.08 19.75 27.43
CA ALA A 32 -6.76 21.08 26.91
C ALA A 32 -6.11 20.98 25.52
N LEU A 33 -5.19 20.04 25.33
CA LEU A 33 -4.51 19.83 24.06
C LEU A 33 -5.49 19.39 22.97
N LEU A 34 -6.35 18.42 23.27
CA LEU A 34 -7.36 17.93 22.34
C LEU A 34 -8.30 19.05 21.87
N SER A 35 -8.74 19.92 22.78
CA SER A 35 -9.64 21.03 22.43
C SER A 35 -8.99 21.93 21.36
N LEU A 36 -7.73 22.31 21.56
CA LEU A 36 -6.97 23.13 20.61
C LEU A 36 -6.65 22.38 19.31
N PHE A 37 -6.37 21.08 19.38
CA PHE A 37 -6.12 20.26 18.20
C PHE A 37 -7.37 20.14 17.32
N LEU A 38 -8.56 20.02 17.92
CA LEU A 38 -9.82 19.89 17.19
C LEU A 38 -10.29 21.19 16.53
N GLU A 39 -9.84 22.36 17.01
CA GLU A 39 -10.08 23.67 16.38
C GLU A 39 -9.48 23.75 14.97
N HIS A 40 -8.41 22.99 14.68
CA HIS A 40 -7.92 22.86 13.31
C HIS A 40 -8.91 22.07 12.44
N PRO A 41 -9.32 22.59 11.27
CA PRO A 41 -10.26 21.92 10.39
C PRO A 41 -9.64 20.66 9.74
N PRO A 42 -10.43 19.62 9.45
CA PRO A 42 -9.98 18.48 8.66
C PRO A 42 -9.79 18.89 7.18
N PRO A 43 -8.81 18.29 6.45
CA PRO A 43 -7.86 17.28 6.90
C PRO A 43 -6.76 17.87 7.79
N ARG A 44 -6.47 17.19 8.92
CA ARG A 44 -5.45 17.64 9.87
C ARG A 44 -4.10 17.01 9.50
N PRO A 45 -3.02 17.80 9.35
CA PRO A 45 -1.69 17.25 9.12
C PRO A 45 -1.17 16.56 10.39
N SER A 46 -0.22 15.64 10.23
CA SER A 46 0.40 14.90 11.34
C SER A 46 1.23 15.77 12.28
N VAL A 47 1.52 17.02 11.91
CA VAL A 47 2.28 17.98 12.72
C VAL A 47 1.57 19.33 12.69
N ILE A 48 1.17 19.83 13.85
CA ILE A 48 0.46 21.10 14.01
C ILE A 48 1.16 21.93 15.08
N TYR A 49 1.44 23.20 14.79
CA TYR A 49 1.90 24.15 15.80
C TYR A 49 0.73 24.89 16.42
N LEU A 50 0.58 24.84 17.75
CA LEU A 50 -0.49 25.45 18.52
C LEU A 50 0.06 26.64 19.34
N PRO A 51 0.01 27.87 18.81
CA PRO A 51 0.55 29.05 19.48
C PRO A 51 -0.29 29.51 20.68
N THR A 52 -1.57 29.13 20.73
CA THR A 52 -2.52 29.49 21.80
C THR A 52 -2.44 28.57 23.01
N ALA A 53 -1.72 27.45 22.91
CA ALA A 53 -1.43 26.61 24.05
C ALA A 53 -0.56 27.37 25.07
N THR A 54 -0.68 27.01 26.35
CA THR A 54 0.14 27.59 27.42
C THR A 54 0.94 26.48 28.11
N PRO A 55 2.24 26.31 27.81
CA PRO A 55 3.02 27.04 26.79
C PRO A 55 2.65 26.65 25.35
N PRO A 56 3.07 27.44 24.33
CA PRO A 56 2.94 27.04 22.93
C PRO A 56 3.60 25.69 22.67
N VAL A 57 2.94 24.83 21.89
CA VAL A 57 3.44 23.47 21.62
C VAL A 57 3.25 23.08 20.16
N THR A 58 4.17 22.27 19.66
CA THR A 58 3.97 21.46 18.46
C THR A 58 3.33 20.15 18.85
N VAL A 59 2.29 19.72 18.13
CA VAL A 59 1.58 18.47 18.34
C VAL A 59 1.84 17.54 17.17
N PHE A 60 2.29 16.34 17.47
CA PHE A 60 2.44 15.24 16.53
C PHE A 60 1.27 14.29 16.68
N SER A 61 0.67 13.87 15.57
CA SER A 61 -0.54 13.05 15.60
C SER A 61 -0.53 11.92 14.57
N ILE A 62 -0.99 10.74 14.99
CA ILE A 62 -1.38 9.64 14.11
C ILE A 62 -2.78 9.14 14.48
N LEU A 63 -3.50 8.59 13.50
CA LEU A 63 -4.77 7.89 13.69
C LEU A 63 -4.52 6.41 13.41
N HIS A 64 -4.87 5.53 14.35
CA HIS A 64 -4.73 4.08 14.16
C HIS A 64 -5.91 3.34 14.77
N ALA A 65 -6.58 2.48 13.99
CA ALA A 65 -7.75 1.72 14.45
C ALA A 65 -8.83 2.59 15.16
N ASN A 66 -9.11 3.78 14.62
CA ASN A 66 -9.99 4.80 15.19
C ASN A 66 -9.54 5.39 16.55
N LEU A 67 -8.30 5.15 16.96
CA LEU A 67 -7.69 5.79 18.12
C LEU A 67 -6.81 6.95 17.65
N LEU A 68 -6.94 8.10 18.32
CA LEU A 68 -6.09 9.26 18.07
C LEU A 68 -4.92 9.26 19.06
N PHE A 69 -3.69 9.30 18.54
CA PHE A 69 -2.48 9.43 19.33
C PHE A 69 -1.94 10.84 19.18
N LEU A 70 -1.67 11.52 20.30
CA LEU A 70 -1.07 12.85 20.32
C LEU A 70 0.20 12.87 21.18
N VAL A 71 1.26 13.51 20.66
CA VAL A 71 2.47 13.84 21.42
C VAL A 71 2.67 15.36 21.36
N PRO A 72 2.60 16.09 22.48
CA PRO A 72 3.01 17.49 22.53
C PRO A 72 4.54 17.61 22.67
N SER A 73 5.09 18.69 22.12
CA SER A 73 6.45 19.16 22.38
C SER A 73 6.49 20.68 22.46
N SER A 74 7.03 21.20 23.56
CA SER A 74 7.27 22.64 23.75
C SER A 74 8.63 23.10 23.19
N THR A 75 9.40 22.18 22.62
CA THR A 75 10.75 22.43 22.09
C THR A 75 10.89 21.94 20.66
N GLU A 76 11.85 22.51 19.93
CA GLU A 76 12.17 22.04 18.59
C GLU A 76 12.68 20.58 18.66
N THR A 77 11.98 19.69 17.95
CA THR A 77 12.22 18.25 17.93
C THR A 77 12.14 17.77 16.49
N GLU A 78 12.96 16.79 16.12
CA GLU A 78 12.91 16.14 14.81
C GLU A 78 11.57 15.43 14.58
N PRO A 79 10.72 15.90 13.64
CA PRO A 79 9.37 15.37 13.49
C PRO A 79 9.31 13.89 13.16
N LEU A 80 10.21 13.41 12.31
CA LEU A 80 10.24 12.01 11.89
C LEU A 80 10.54 11.07 13.06
N GLN A 81 11.36 11.47 14.02
CA GLN A 81 11.63 10.65 15.21
C GLN A 81 10.37 10.47 16.06
N VAL A 82 9.57 11.53 16.24
CA VAL A 82 8.35 11.46 17.06
C VAL A 82 7.25 10.65 16.35
N LEU A 83 7.09 10.85 15.05
CA LEU A 83 6.13 10.08 14.25
C LEU A 83 6.51 8.60 14.19
N GLU A 84 7.79 8.28 13.99
CA GLU A 84 8.30 6.90 14.04
C GLU A 84 8.08 6.28 15.42
N PHE A 85 8.35 7.02 16.51
CA PHE A 85 8.06 6.56 17.85
C PHE A 85 6.57 6.24 18.05
N LEU A 86 5.66 7.10 17.56
CA LEU A 86 4.23 6.85 17.62
C LEU A 86 3.83 5.55 16.89
N HIS A 87 4.36 5.31 15.70
CA HIS A 87 4.13 4.06 14.97
C HIS A 87 4.71 2.84 15.71
N ARG A 88 5.90 2.96 16.30
CA ARG A 88 6.48 1.88 17.11
C ARG A 88 5.68 1.59 18.38
N VAL A 89 5.11 2.61 19.02
CA VAL A 89 4.18 2.41 20.16
C VAL A 89 2.97 1.61 19.71
N VAL A 90 2.38 1.93 18.55
CA VAL A 90 1.26 1.16 17.99
C VAL A 90 1.64 -0.31 17.80
N ASP A 91 2.77 -0.60 17.14
CA ASP A 91 3.21 -1.98 16.89
C ASP A 91 3.42 -2.76 18.19
N VAL A 92 4.09 -2.15 19.17
CA VAL A 92 4.35 -2.77 20.48
C VAL A 92 3.04 -3.01 21.23
N LEU A 93 2.11 -2.05 21.23
CA LEU A 93 0.80 -2.25 21.85
C LEU A 93 0.01 -3.36 21.16
N GLU A 94 0.04 -3.45 19.84
CA GLU A 94 -0.63 -4.53 19.11
C GLU A 94 -0.02 -5.91 19.37
N GLU A 95 1.29 -5.99 19.58
CA GLU A 95 1.95 -7.27 19.90
C GLU A 95 1.66 -7.74 21.33
N PHE A 96 1.65 -6.83 22.31
CA PHE A 96 1.50 -7.19 23.72
C PHE A 96 0.03 -7.25 24.18
N VAL A 97 -0.79 -6.30 23.70
CA VAL A 97 -2.20 -6.13 24.08
C VAL A 97 -3.15 -6.73 23.04
N GLY A 98 -2.67 -6.94 21.80
CA GLY A 98 -3.32 -7.71 20.74
C GLY A 98 -3.96 -6.86 19.65
N ALA A 99 -3.68 -7.17 18.38
CA ALA A 99 -4.31 -6.56 17.21
C ALA A 99 -5.78 -7.01 16.96
N PRO A 100 -6.64 -6.19 16.32
CA PRO A 100 -6.45 -4.75 16.15
C PRO A 100 -6.47 -4.05 17.52
N LEU A 101 -5.75 -2.93 17.64
CA LEU A 101 -5.75 -2.15 18.87
C LEU A 101 -7.13 -1.54 19.14
N LEU A 102 -7.66 -1.72 20.35
CA LEU A 102 -8.97 -1.20 20.77
C LEU A 102 -8.84 -0.47 22.10
N ALA A 103 -9.68 0.55 22.33
CA ALA A 103 -9.71 1.29 23.58
C ALA A 103 -9.88 0.38 24.81
N SER A 104 -10.81 -0.58 24.74
CA SER A 104 -11.08 -1.55 25.81
C SER A 104 -9.89 -2.47 26.12
N LYS A 105 -9.07 -2.80 25.11
CA LYS A 105 -7.87 -3.62 25.32
C LYS A 105 -6.77 -2.82 26.03
N ILE A 106 -6.57 -1.55 25.68
CA ILE A 106 -5.63 -0.66 26.39
C ILE A 106 -6.09 -0.50 27.85
N GLN A 107 -7.37 -0.20 28.06
CA GLN A 107 -7.95 0.01 29.39
C GLN A 107 -7.88 -1.22 30.30
N SER A 108 -8.02 -2.41 29.74
CA SER A 108 -7.93 -3.66 30.52
C SER A 108 -6.50 -4.10 30.83
N ASN A 109 -5.48 -3.45 30.23
CA ASN A 109 -4.06 -3.83 30.36
C ASN A 109 -3.17 -2.63 30.75
N TYR A 110 -3.67 -1.65 31.51
CA TYR A 110 -2.92 -0.44 31.88
C TYR A 110 -1.56 -0.72 32.52
N ASP A 111 -1.46 -1.75 33.37
CA ASP A 111 -0.20 -2.11 34.03
C ASP A 111 0.88 -2.55 33.03
N VAL A 112 0.49 -3.25 31.98
CA VAL A 112 1.39 -3.69 30.90
C VAL A 112 1.73 -2.51 29.99
N VAL A 113 0.74 -1.69 29.63
CA VAL A 113 0.93 -0.48 28.82
C VAL A 113 1.90 0.48 29.50
N GLY A 114 1.74 0.72 30.81
CA GLY A 114 2.64 1.59 31.58
C GLY A 114 4.08 1.09 31.57
N GLN A 115 4.30 -0.21 31.80
CA GLN A 115 5.64 -0.82 31.71
C GLN A 115 6.25 -0.66 30.31
N LEU A 116 5.48 -0.95 29.26
CA LEU A 116 5.95 -0.82 27.88
C LEU A 116 6.38 0.61 27.57
N LEU A 117 5.55 1.60 27.91
CA LEU A 117 5.86 3.01 27.64
C LEU A 117 7.12 3.47 28.39
N SER A 118 7.29 3.06 29.65
CA SER A 118 8.48 3.39 30.44
C SER A 118 9.77 2.72 29.92
N GLU A 119 9.69 1.52 29.35
CA GLU A 119 10.85 0.86 28.73
C GLU A 119 11.17 1.42 27.32
N MET A 120 10.14 1.84 26.59
CA MET A 120 10.28 2.43 25.26
C MET A 120 10.84 3.85 25.29
N CYS A 121 10.56 4.62 26.35
CA CYS A 121 10.97 6.00 26.47
C CYS A 121 11.21 6.39 27.94
N ASP A 122 12.43 6.84 28.25
CA ASP A 122 12.81 7.31 29.59
C ASP A 122 13.15 8.80 29.56
N ALA A 123 12.52 9.59 30.44
CA ALA A 123 12.66 11.05 30.52
C ALA A 123 12.54 11.78 29.15
N GLY A 124 11.75 11.21 28.24
CA GLY A 124 11.49 11.71 26.89
C GLY A 124 12.50 11.24 25.83
N ILE A 125 13.47 10.41 26.18
CA ILE A 125 14.45 9.84 25.25
C ILE A 125 13.97 8.46 24.82
N VAL A 126 13.82 8.24 23.51
CA VAL A 126 13.49 6.93 22.96
C VAL A 126 14.62 5.94 23.26
N CYS A 127 14.26 4.84 23.92
CA CYS A 127 15.19 3.80 24.35
C CYS A 127 15.04 2.55 23.47
N ASN A 128 14.27 1.56 23.94
CA ASN A 128 14.13 0.27 23.26
C ASN A 128 12.71 0.09 22.71
N THR A 129 12.58 0.08 21.38
CA THR A 129 11.28 -0.06 20.70
C THR A 129 11.11 -1.42 20.01
N GLU A 130 12.01 -2.38 20.27
CA GLU A 130 11.98 -3.71 19.66
C GLU A 130 11.11 -4.68 20.47
N PRO A 131 9.98 -5.20 19.91
CA PRO A 131 9.06 -6.07 20.65
C PRO A 131 9.74 -7.30 21.27
N ASN A 132 10.66 -7.93 20.53
CA ASN A 132 11.40 -9.10 21.01
C ASN A 132 12.31 -8.79 22.21
N ALA A 133 12.86 -7.58 22.31
CA ALA A 133 13.65 -7.17 23.47
C ALA A 133 12.74 -6.77 24.63
N LEU A 134 11.63 -6.10 24.35
CA LEU A 134 10.63 -5.73 25.36
C LEU A 134 10.02 -6.96 26.05
N GLN A 135 9.88 -8.09 25.35
CA GLN A 135 9.41 -9.37 25.92
C GLN A 135 10.34 -9.93 27.02
N GLU A 136 11.60 -9.48 27.12
CA GLU A 136 12.52 -9.92 28.18
C GLU A 136 12.41 -9.10 29.47
N VAL A 137 11.90 -7.87 29.37
CA VAL A 137 11.85 -6.91 30.49
C VAL A 137 10.44 -6.64 31.00
N VAL A 138 9.42 -6.79 30.15
CA VAL A 138 8.02 -6.54 30.53
C VAL A 138 7.33 -7.80 31.03
N GLU A 139 6.75 -7.73 32.22
CA GLU A 139 5.95 -8.82 32.78
C GLU A 139 4.52 -8.74 32.28
N VAL A 140 4.10 -9.72 31.46
CA VAL A 140 2.72 -9.81 30.95
C VAL A 140 1.96 -10.91 31.70
N PRO A 141 0.92 -10.57 32.50
CA PRO A 141 0.09 -11.55 33.18
C PRO A 141 -0.52 -12.57 32.21
N GLY A 142 -0.31 -13.87 32.45
CA GLY A 142 -0.89 -14.95 31.64
C GLY A 142 -0.20 -15.24 30.30
N TRP A 143 0.83 -14.48 29.91
CA TRP A 143 1.60 -14.75 28.69
C TRP A 143 2.36 -16.08 28.75
N MET A 144 2.88 -16.44 29.94
CA MET A 144 3.48 -17.75 30.18
C MET A 144 2.51 -18.90 29.88
N ASN A 145 1.20 -18.73 30.09
CA ASN A 145 0.22 -19.76 29.77
C ASN A 145 0.01 -19.93 28.25
N LYS A 146 0.17 -18.88 27.43
CA LYS A 146 0.15 -19.02 25.96
C LYS A 146 1.41 -19.70 25.43
N PHE A 147 2.57 -19.44 26.04
CA PHE A 147 3.83 -20.09 25.69
C PHE A 147 3.90 -21.55 26.17
N LEU A 148 3.25 -21.88 27.29
CA LEU A 148 3.15 -23.24 27.84
C LEU A 148 1.99 -24.05 27.24
N SER A 149 0.94 -23.41 26.72
CA SER A 149 -0.22 -24.06 26.08
C SER A 149 -0.01 -24.38 24.60
N GLY A 150 1.03 -23.85 23.95
CA GLY A 150 1.36 -24.12 22.55
C GLY A 150 2.07 -25.46 22.31
N VAL A 151 2.48 -26.16 23.37
CA VAL A 151 3.08 -27.49 23.30
C VAL A 151 2.04 -28.52 23.74
N GLY A 152 1.23 -28.98 22.79
CA GLY A 152 0.32 -30.09 23.00
C GLY A 152 1.07 -31.38 23.34
N LEU A 153 1.11 -31.72 24.62
CA LEU A 153 1.30 -33.09 25.08
C LEU A 153 0.01 -33.52 25.79
N PRO A 154 -0.85 -34.32 25.14
CA PRO A 154 -1.94 -34.97 25.84
C PRO A 154 -1.37 -36.19 26.57
N GLY A 155 -1.35 -36.12 27.90
CA GLY A 155 -1.30 -37.31 28.76
C GLY A 155 0.06 -37.66 29.35
N SER A 156 0.23 -37.33 30.62
CA SER A 156 0.62 -38.33 31.64
C SER A 156 0.39 -37.75 33.05
N SER A 157 -0.27 -38.56 33.87
CA SER A 157 -0.77 -38.37 35.23
C SER A 157 0.15 -37.66 36.24
N PRO A 158 -0.39 -37.13 37.37
CA PRO A 158 0.41 -36.57 38.44
C PRO A 158 1.20 -37.69 39.12
N SER A 159 2.52 -37.65 39.00
CA SER A 159 3.42 -38.49 39.79
C SER A 159 3.54 -37.91 41.19
N LEU A 160 2.91 -38.58 42.16
CA LEU A 160 3.18 -38.45 43.59
C LEU A 160 4.58 -39.01 43.88
N GLY A 161 5.58 -38.12 43.96
CA GLY A 161 6.91 -38.40 44.48
C GLY A 161 7.12 -37.70 45.82
N PRO A 162 7.79 -38.32 46.81
CA PRO A 162 7.83 -37.84 48.18
C PRO A 162 8.62 -36.54 48.32
N SER A 163 8.04 -35.62 49.07
CA SER A 163 8.57 -34.31 49.46
C SER A 163 9.82 -34.43 50.32
N ASN A 164 10.96 -33.95 49.82
CA ASN A 164 12.11 -33.56 50.64
C ASN A 164 11.99 -32.06 50.98
N PRO A 165 11.68 -31.67 52.22
CA PRO A 165 11.65 -30.27 52.61
C PRO A 165 13.08 -29.85 53.00
N GLY A 166 13.75 -29.07 52.15
CA GLY A 166 15.09 -28.62 52.52
C GLY A 166 15.91 -27.82 51.51
N LYS A 167 15.37 -27.43 50.35
CA LYS A 167 16.05 -26.51 49.42
C LYS A 167 15.03 -25.59 48.74
N SER A 168 14.52 -24.62 49.50
CA SER A 168 13.96 -23.40 48.94
C SER A 168 15.10 -22.62 48.29
N SER A 169 15.40 -22.93 47.03
CA SER A 169 16.18 -22.05 46.18
C SER A 169 15.36 -20.79 45.99
N LEU A 170 15.71 -19.78 46.78
CA LEU A 170 15.35 -18.40 46.58
C LEU A 170 15.69 -18.08 45.13
N ASN A 171 14.68 -17.88 44.28
CA ASN A 171 14.86 -17.30 42.96
C ASN A 171 15.39 -15.88 43.19
N THR A 172 16.70 -15.77 43.29
CA THR A 172 17.42 -14.51 43.20
C THR A 172 17.11 -13.94 41.82
N MET A 173 16.24 -12.94 41.80
CA MET A 173 16.21 -11.90 40.77
C MET A 173 17.65 -11.54 40.39
N PRO A 174 18.00 -11.46 39.10
CA PRO A 174 19.26 -10.82 38.73
C PRO A 174 19.24 -9.37 39.23
N PRO A 175 20.36 -8.82 39.72
CA PRO A 175 20.41 -7.43 40.13
C PRO A 175 20.14 -6.50 38.93
N PRO A 176 19.39 -5.40 39.10
CA PRO A 176 19.20 -4.40 38.07
C PRO A 176 20.42 -3.47 38.07
N ASN A 177 21.52 -3.93 37.49
CA ASN A 177 22.56 -3.11 36.86
C ASN A 177 23.78 -3.98 36.57
N GLY A 178 23.93 -4.33 35.30
CA GLY A 178 25.13 -4.94 34.77
C GLY A 178 25.22 -4.61 33.29
N LEU A 179 25.80 -3.45 32.97
CA LEU A 179 26.33 -3.18 31.65
C LEU A 179 27.40 -4.23 31.32
N SER A 180 26.99 -5.37 30.77
CA SER A 180 27.90 -6.28 30.08
C SER A 180 28.16 -5.72 28.68
N ALA A 181 29.11 -4.79 28.60
CA ALA A 181 29.67 -4.32 27.33
C ALA A 181 30.59 -5.39 26.74
N ALA A 182 30.11 -6.17 25.76
CA ALA A 182 30.96 -6.94 24.84
C ALA A 182 30.22 -7.30 23.52
N GLY A 183 30.06 -6.32 22.62
CA GLY A 183 29.51 -6.48 21.26
C GLY A 183 27.98 -6.46 21.21
N PRO A 184 27.35 -5.91 20.15
CA PRO A 184 25.92 -5.65 20.17
C PRO A 184 25.17 -6.99 20.22
N ALA A 185 24.60 -7.31 21.39
CA ALA A 185 23.53 -8.27 21.47
C ALA A 185 22.48 -7.80 20.47
N ILE A 186 22.20 -8.64 19.47
CA ILE A 186 21.31 -8.34 18.36
C ILE A 186 19.93 -7.98 18.94
N PRO A 187 19.53 -6.69 18.97
CA PRO A 187 18.43 -6.26 19.86
C PRO A 187 17.09 -6.86 19.42
N TRP A 188 16.92 -7.08 18.12
CA TRP A 188 15.72 -7.68 17.55
C TRP A 188 15.65 -9.22 17.67
N ARG A 189 16.68 -9.91 18.19
CA ARG A 189 16.72 -11.39 18.28
C ARG A 189 17.24 -11.87 19.64
N ARG A 190 16.36 -12.52 20.40
CA ARG A 190 16.68 -13.16 21.68
C ARG A 190 17.64 -14.35 21.53
N GLN A 191 18.41 -14.61 22.59
CA GLN A 191 19.22 -15.82 22.69
C GLN A 191 18.36 -16.99 23.18
N GLY A 192 18.64 -18.20 22.71
CA GLY A 192 17.98 -19.41 23.20
C GLY A 192 16.55 -19.64 22.70
N VAL A 193 16.10 -18.94 21.65
CA VAL A 193 14.82 -19.20 20.96
C VAL A 193 14.73 -20.68 20.57
N ARG A 194 13.61 -21.34 20.85
CA ARG A 194 13.34 -22.75 20.51
C ARG A 194 11.99 -22.89 19.83
N HIS A 195 11.98 -23.57 18.70
CA HIS A 195 10.78 -23.94 17.96
C HIS A 195 10.74 -25.45 17.77
N THR A 196 9.54 -26.02 17.79
CA THR A 196 9.31 -27.46 17.54
C THR A 196 9.51 -27.81 16.07
N SER A 197 9.11 -26.92 15.17
CA SER A 197 9.40 -26.97 13.73
C SER A 197 10.18 -25.73 13.33
N ASN A 198 11.18 -25.89 12.46
CA ASN A 198 11.92 -24.77 11.91
C ASN A 198 11.33 -24.39 10.55
N GLU A 199 10.79 -23.18 10.42
CA GLU A 199 10.07 -22.69 9.24
C GLU A 199 10.51 -21.27 8.89
N LEU A 200 10.69 -21.00 7.60
CA LEU A 200 11.02 -19.70 7.04
C LEU A 200 10.08 -19.42 5.86
N TYR A 201 9.36 -18.31 5.89
CA TYR A 201 8.49 -17.90 4.79
C TYR A 201 8.86 -16.51 4.30
N VAL A 202 8.86 -16.33 2.98
CA VAL A 202 9.06 -15.04 2.31
C VAL A 202 7.82 -14.70 1.52
N ASP A 203 7.10 -13.67 1.94
CA ASP A 203 5.94 -13.18 1.22
C ASP A 203 6.33 -11.85 0.56
N ILE A 204 6.33 -11.82 -0.77
CA ILE A 204 6.54 -10.58 -1.53
C ILE A 204 5.17 -10.10 -2.01
N VAL A 205 4.79 -8.92 -1.54
CA VAL A 205 3.52 -8.27 -1.85
C VAL A 205 3.82 -6.99 -2.62
N GLU A 206 3.30 -6.86 -3.84
CA GLU A 206 3.42 -5.64 -4.64
C GLU A 206 2.06 -4.95 -4.78
N SER A 207 2.01 -3.67 -4.41
CA SER A 207 0.88 -2.79 -4.69
C SER A 207 1.13 -2.05 -6.01
N LEU A 208 0.28 -2.28 -6.99
CA LEU A 208 0.41 -1.71 -8.33
C LEU A 208 -0.42 -0.43 -8.46
N HIS A 209 0.22 0.65 -8.90
CA HIS A 209 -0.40 1.94 -9.17
C HIS A 209 -0.14 2.33 -10.63
N VAL A 210 -1.21 2.47 -11.42
CA VAL A 210 -1.08 2.80 -12.84
C VAL A 210 -2.08 3.88 -13.20
N THR A 211 -1.59 4.90 -13.91
CA THR A 211 -2.41 5.96 -14.49
C THR A 211 -2.31 5.88 -16.00
N ILE A 212 -3.46 5.80 -16.68
CA ILE A 212 -3.52 5.67 -18.13
C ILE A 212 -4.24 6.91 -18.69
N ALA A 213 -3.62 7.54 -19.70
CA ALA A 213 -4.20 8.65 -20.42
C ALA A 213 -5.42 8.20 -21.26
N PRO A 214 -6.31 9.13 -21.66
CA PRO A 214 -7.41 8.88 -22.60
C PRO A 214 -7.00 8.18 -23.90
N SER A 215 -5.77 8.46 -24.36
CA SER A 215 -5.18 7.86 -25.56
C SER A 215 -4.83 6.38 -25.40
N GLY A 216 -4.89 5.84 -24.18
CA GLY A 216 -4.40 4.50 -23.83
C GLY A 216 -2.90 4.45 -23.50
N ARG A 217 -2.19 5.59 -23.52
CA ARG A 217 -0.78 5.68 -23.10
C ARG A 217 -0.68 5.64 -21.58
N ALA A 218 0.18 4.79 -21.02
CA ALA A 218 0.49 4.82 -19.58
C ALA A 218 1.28 6.11 -19.25
N LEU A 219 0.81 6.86 -18.25
CA LEU A 219 1.46 8.07 -17.74
C LEU A 219 2.36 7.78 -16.54
N SER A 220 1.99 6.79 -15.73
CA SER A 220 2.76 6.32 -14.57
C SER A 220 2.41 4.86 -14.34
N ALA A 221 3.40 4.02 -14.03
CA ALA A 221 3.19 2.63 -13.66
C ALA A 221 4.23 2.22 -12.62
N ILE A 222 3.82 2.23 -11.35
CA ILE A 222 4.73 2.01 -10.21
C ILE A 222 4.25 0.79 -9.43
N ALA A 223 5.19 -0.09 -9.08
CA ALA A 223 4.96 -1.20 -8.16
C ALA A 223 5.67 -0.95 -6.83
N ASN A 224 4.89 -0.79 -5.76
CA ASN A 224 5.38 -0.67 -4.39
C ASN A 224 5.46 -2.06 -3.76
N GLY A 225 6.67 -2.57 -3.56
CA GLY A 225 6.91 -3.90 -3.02
C GLY A 225 7.22 -3.91 -1.54
N THR A 226 6.68 -4.90 -0.84
CA THR A 226 6.99 -5.21 0.56
C THR A 226 7.38 -6.68 0.66
N ILE A 227 8.54 -6.94 1.27
CA ILE A 227 9.02 -8.28 1.59
C ILE A 227 8.71 -8.54 3.07
N ALA A 228 7.62 -9.25 3.33
CA ALA A 228 7.31 -9.76 4.66
C ALA A 228 8.03 -11.10 4.87
N PHE A 229 8.69 -11.23 6.03
CA PHE A 229 9.45 -12.43 6.37
C PHE A 229 8.89 -13.03 7.65
N THR A 230 8.67 -14.34 7.64
CA THR A 230 8.30 -15.11 8.84
C THR A 230 9.45 -16.02 9.22
N SER A 231 10.03 -15.82 10.40
CA SER A 231 11.10 -16.64 10.95
C SER A 231 10.64 -17.39 12.20
N LYS A 232 10.49 -18.71 12.08
CA LYS A 232 10.26 -19.61 13.21
C LYS A 232 11.39 -20.63 13.23
N ILE A 233 12.58 -20.20 13.63
CA ILE A 233 13.77 -21.05 13.62
C ILE A 233 14.48 -20.93 14.97
N SER A 234 15.03 -22.02 15.48
CA SER A 234 15.69 -22.01 16.79
C SER A 234 17.05 -21.30 16.76
N GLY A 235 17.49 -20.77 17.90
CA GLY A 235 18.79 -20.12 18.07
C GLY A 235 18.88 -18.74 17.44
N VAL A 236 20.09 -18.37 17.02
CA VAL A 236 20.45 -17.11 16.37
C VAL A 236 20.93 -17.43 14.95
N PRO A 237 20.01 -17.53 13.96
CA PRO A 237 20.35 -17.91 12.60
C PRO A 237 20.98 -16.75 11.83
N ASN A 238 21.97 -17.03 10.99
CA ASN A 238 22.44 -16.08 9.99
C ASN A 238 21.86 -16.48 8.63
N LEU A 239 21.05 -15.62 8.03
CA LEU A 239 20.37 -15.89 6.77
C LEU A 239 20.99 -15.09 5.63
N LEU A 240 20.94 -15.68 4.43
CA LEU A 240 21.24 -15.04 3.17
C LEU A 240 20.05 -15.26 2.22
N LEU A 241 19.32 -14.19 1.93
CA LEU A 241 18.25 -14.16 0.94
C LEU A 241 18.80 -13.58 -0.36
N SER A 242 18.69 -14.34 -1.45
CA SER A 242 19.06 -13.94 -2.81
C SER A 242 17.80 -13.61 -3.61
N LEU A 243 17.75 -12.39 -4.14
CA LEU A 243 16.70 -11.87 -5.00
C LEU A 243 17.22 -11.73 -6.44
N THR A 244 16.35 -11.95 -7.41
CA THR A 244 16.66 -11.77 -8.84
C THR A 244 15.49 -11.12 -9.55
N ALA A 245 15.75 -10.47 -10.67
CA ALA A 245 14.76 -9.79 -11.51
C ALA A 245 14.92 -10.24 -12.98
N PRO A 246 14.02 -9.86 -13.90
CA PRO A 246 14.27 -9.98 -15.34
C PRO A 246 15.58 -9.26 -15.69
N GLY A 247 16.45 -9.89 -16.49
CA GLY A 247 17.83 -9.45 -16.71
C GLY A 247 18.85 -10.01 -15.71
N GLY A 248 18.39 -10.73 -14.68
CA GLY A 248 19.23 -11.41 -13.69
C GLY A 248 19.52 -10.56 -12.45
N GLN A 249 20.38 -11.07 -11.58
CA GLN A 249 20.63 -10.46 -10.27
C GLN A 249 21.34 -9.08 -10.38
N LYS A 250 22.18 -8.88 -11.39
CA LYS A 250 22.89 -7.60 -11.59
C LYS A 250 21.94 -6.45 -11.94
N SER A 251 20.85 -6.73 -12.62
CA SER A 251 19.84 -5.74 -13.02
C SER A 251 18.99 -5.26 -11.84
N LEU A 252 18.99 -5.98 -10.72
CA LEU A 252 18.18 -5.65 -9.55
C LEU A 252 18.53 -4.28 -8.96
N ALA A 253 19.82 -3.90 -8.99
CA ALA A 253 20.28 -2.60 -8.50
C ALA A 253 19.68 -1.41 -9.26
N HIS A 254 19.44 -1.58 -10.56
CA HIS A 254 18.86 -0.54 -11.42
C HIS A 254 17.34 -0.57 -11.41
N LYS A 255 16.73 -1.69 -10.98
CA LYS A 255 15.28 -1.87 -10.99
C LYS A 255 14.63 -1.47 -9.66
N LEU A 256 15.34 -1.62 -8.55
CA LEU A 256 14.84 -1.26 -7.23
C LEU A 256 15.15 0.20 -6.93
N GLU A 257 14.10 0.98 -6.76
CA GLU A 257 14.15 2.35 -6.28
C GLU A 257 13.79 2.40 -4.79
N LEU A 258 14.36 3.39 -4.09
CA LEU A 258 14.10 3.70 -2.68
C LEU A 258 14.05 2.47 -1.74
N PRO A 259 15.05 1.55 -1.77
CA PRO A 259 14.99 0.36 -0.94
C PRO A 259 15.13 0.72 0.55
N VAL A 260 14.16 0.30 1.34
CA VAL A 260 14.14 0.42 2.80
C VAL A 260 14.35 -0.97 3.38
N PHE A 261 15.23 -1.08 4.38
CA PHE A 261 15.56 -2.36 5.00
C PHE A 261 15.30 -2.34 6.50
N HIS A 262 14.87 -3.47 7.03
CA HIS A 262 14.89 -3.69 8.47
C HIS A 262 16.32 -3.57 9.02
N PRO A 263 16.53 -3.04 10.25
CA PRO A 263 17.86 -2.93 10.87
C PRO A 263 18.66 -4.23 10.93
N CYS A 264 18.00 -5.38 10.82
CA CYS A 264 18.65 -6.67 10.77
C CYS A 264 19.51 -6.92 9.51
N VAL A 265 19.28 -6.15 8.45
CA VAL A 265 19.98 -6.29 7.17
C VAL A 265 21.32 -5.59 7.19
N ARG A 266 22.37 -6.33 6.80
CA ARG A 266 23.72 -5.78 6.68
C ARG A 266 23.85 -4.97 5.39
N LEU A 267 23.65 -3.65 5.48
CA LEU A 267 23.70 -2.73 4.34
C LEU A 267 25.00 -2.79 3.53
N ALA A 268 26.14 -3.06 4.17
CA ALA A 268 27.42 -3.23 3.47
C ALA A 268 27.39 -4.39 2.45
N ARG A 269 26.73 -5.51 2.83
CA ARG A 269 26.61 -6.68 1.95
C ARG A 269 25.72 -6.38 0.74
N TRP A 270 24.61 -5.69 0.97
CA TRP A 270 23.71 -5.23 -0.09
C TRP A 270 24.43 -4.30 -1.07
N ARG A 271 25.19 -3.32 -0.56
CA ARG A 271 25.95 -2.37 -1.38
C ARG A 271 27.01 -3.05 -2.26
N GLU A 272 27.67 -4.08 -1.74
CA GLU A 272 28.67 -4.85 -2.50
C GLU A 272 28.06 -5.77 -3.56
N ARG A 273 26.95 -6.44 -3.21
CA ARG A 273 26.23 -7.36 -4.10
C ARG A 273 24.73 -7.13 -3.99
N PRO A 274 24.20 -6.22 -4.81
CA PRO A 274 22.75 -6.04 -4.95
C PRO A 274 22.07 -7.37 -5.26
N GLY A 275 20.94 -7.59 -4.59
CA GLY A 275 20.22 -8.86 -4.59
C GLY A 275 20.54 -9.80 -3.44
N GLU A 276 21.63 -9.57 -2.69
CA GLU A 276 21.93 -10.39 -1.51
C GLU A 276 21.67 -9.66 -0.19
N LEU A 277 20.69 -10.15 0.56
CA LEU A 277 20.34 -9.67 1.89
C LEU A 277 20.89 -10.65 2.94
N SER A 278 21.93 -10.23 3.67
CA SER A 278 22.46 -10.97 4.82
C SER A 278 21.94 -10.38 6.12
N PHE A 279 21.30 -11.18 6.97
CA PHE A 279 20.65 -10.71 8.19
C PHE A 279 20.53 -11.79 9.26
N VAL A 280 20.26 -11.35 10.50
CA VAL A 280 19.76 -12.21 11.58
C VAL A 280 18.32 -11.79 11.84
N PRO A 281 17.30 -12.55 11.41
CA PRO A 281 15.90 -12.12 11.48
C PRO A 281 15.39 -11.99 12.92
N PRO A 282 14.53 -11.02 13.24
CA PRO A 282 13.60 -11.14 14.36
C PRO A 282 12.86 -12.48 14.36
N ASP A 283 12.46 -12.97 15.54
CA ASP A 283 11.57 -14.13 15.62
C ASP A 283 10.13 -13.72 15.31
N GLY A 284 9.36 -14.59 14.64
CA GLY A 284 8.00 -14.29 14.22
C GLY A 284 7.92 -13.62 12.83
N ARG A 285 6.87 -12.83 12.61
CA ARG A 285 6.58 -12.15 11.34
C ARG A 285 7.03 -10.70 11.44
N PHE A 286 7.80 -10.22 10.46
CA PHE A 286 8.24 -8.83 10.38
C PHE A 286 8.41 -8.40 8.92
N ILE A 287 8.51 -7.08 8.68
CA ILE A 287 8.84 -6.55 7.35
C ILE A 287 10.35 -6.51 7.20
N LEU A 288 10.90 -7.26 6.23
CA LEU A 288 12.33 -7.33 5.98
C LEU A 288 12.81 -6.16 5.12
N ALA A 289 12.05 -5.81 4.08
CA ALA A 289 12.38 -4.73 3.17
C ALA A 289 11.14 -4.17 2.49
N GLY A 290 11.19 -2.89 2.11
CA GLY A 290 10.28 -2.23 1.18
C GLY A 290 11.07 -1.70 -0.02
N TYR A 291 10.42 -1.59 -1.17
CA TYR A 291 11.03 -1.07 -2.38
C TYR A 291 9.99 -0.49 -3.34
N GLU A 292 10.44 0.32 -4.27
CA GLU A 292 9.66 0.82 -5.39
C GLU A 292 10.27 0.32 -6.72
N VAL A 293 9.44 0.13 -7.73
CA VAL A 293 9.87 -0.22 -9.08
C VAL A 293 9.05 0.58 -10.07
N ASP A 294 9.73 1.38 -10.91
CA ASP A 294 9.11 1.92 -12.11
C ASP A 294 8.99 0.81 -13.17
N LEU A 295 7.77 0.61 -13.66
CA LEU A 295 7.42 -0.37 -14.67
C LEU A 295 7.38 0.24 -16.07
N LEU A 296 7.49 1.57 -16.18
CA LEU A 296 7.70 2.23 -17.45
C LEU A 296 9.16 2.03 -17.91
N PRO A 297 9.42 2.01 -19.22
CA PRO A 297 10.78 1.92 -19.73
C PRO A 297 11.63 3.10 -19.20
N ILE A 298 12.81 2.79 -18.68
CA ILE A 298 13.83 3.78 -18.28
C ILE A 298 14.23 4.61 -19.52
N ASP A 299 14.39 5.91 -19.31
CA ASP A 299 14.43 7.06 -20.23
C ASP A 299 14.78 6.86 -21.73
N PRO A 300 14.01 7.51 -22.64
CA PRO A 300 14.33 7.77 -24.06
C PRO A 300 15.53 8.72 -24.33
N ASP A 301 16.41 8.99 -23.36
CA ASP A 301 17.65 9.75 -23.57
C ASP A 301 18.74 8.95 -24.32
N LEU A 302 18.45 7.70 -24.70
CA LEU A 302 19.09 7.04 -25.83
C LEU A 302 18.30 7.44 -27.07
N ASP A 303 18.87 8.36 -27.85
CA ASP A 303 18.34 9.08 -29.03
C ASP A 303 17.95 8.16 -30.23
N GLU A 304 17.38 6.99 -29.97
CA GLU A 304 16.79 6.07 -30.93
C GLU A 304 15.37 5.72 -30.48
N PRO A 305 14.35 5.85 -31.35
CA PRO A 305 13.00 5.42 -31.01
C PRO A 305 13.02 3.92 -30.70
N PRO A 306 12.53 3.47 -29.53
CA PRO A 306 12.48 2.04 -29.23
C PRO A 306 11.58 1.35 -30.26
N ALA A 307 12.18 0.51 -31.11
CA ALA A 307 11.51 -0.18 -32.22
C ALA A 307 10.40 -1.14 -31.75
N HIS A 308 10.35 -1.44 -30.45
CA HIS A 308 9.31 -2.20 -29.79
C HIS A 308 9.22 -1.69 -28.35
N MET A 309 8.23 -0.86 -28.04
CA MET A 309 7.84 -0.58 -26.66
C MET A 309 7.63 -1.94 -25.97
N GLU A 310 8.47 -2.34 -25.01
CA GLU A 310 8.17 -3.49 -24.16
C GLU A 310 6.86 -3.17 -23.44
N LYS A 311 5.76 -3.63 -24.02
CA LYS A 311 4.42 -3.20 -23.66
C LYS A 311 4.18 -3.56 -22.20
N LEU A 312 3.98 -2.57 -21.35
CA LEU A 312 3.56 -2.74 -19.96
C LEU A 312 2.45 -3.80 -19.91
N PHE A 313 2.71 -4.89 -19.18
CA PHE A 313 1.73 -5.95 -19.02
C PHE A 313 0.80 -5.61 -17.84
N LEU A 314 -0.49 -5.51 -18.13
CA LEU A 314 -1.54 -5.35 -17.13
C LEU A 314 -2.51 -6.52 -17.24
N PRO A 315 -2.80 -7.24 -16.13
CA PRO A 315 -3.77 -8.33 -16.11
C PRO A 315 -5.20 -7.90 -16.52
N ALA A 316 -5.56 -6.66 -16.19
CA ALA A 316 -6.85 -6.07 -16.52
C ALA A 316 -6.65 -4.62 -16.99
N THR A 317 -7.29 -4.26 -18.09
CA THR A 317 -7.34 -2.88 -18.60
C THR A 317 -8.76 -2.45 -18.91
N VAL A 318 -9.07 -1.19 -18.66
CA VAL A 318 -10.40 -0.61 -18.85
C VAL A 318 -10.35 0.57 -19.81
N SER A 319 -11.34 0.65 -20.70
CA SER A 319 -11.59 1.83 -21.53
C SER A 319 -13.03 2.28 -21.39
N LEU A 320 -13.23 3.61 -21.42
CA LEU A 320 -14.52 4.27 -21.27
C LEU A 320 -14.86 5.03 -22.55
N GLN A 321 -16.02 4.70 -23.13
CA GLN A 321 -16.61 5.43 -24.25
C GLN A 321 -17.87 6.15 -23.75
N LYS A 322 -17.99 7.44 -24.06
CA LYS A 322 -19.04 8.32 -23.55
C LYS A 322 -19.92 8.83 -24.69
N SER A 323 -21.06 9.39 -24.34
CA SER A 323 -21.95 10.10 -25.27
C SER A 323 -22.40 9.25 -26.45
N LEU A 324 -22.66 7.97 -26.18
CA LEU A 324 -23.18 7.01 -27.13
C LEU A 324 -24.72 7.13 -27.25
N GLY A 325 -25.27 6.44 -28.26
CA GLY A 325 -26.71 6.42 -28.51
C GLY A 325 -27.26 7.68 -29.19
N PRO A 326 -28.56 7.68 -29.53
CA PRO A 326 -29.19 8.79 -30.27
C PRO A 326 -29.21 10.12 -29.50
N ASN A 327 -29.25 10.03 -28.16
CA ASN A 327 -29.37 11.16 -27.23
C ASN A 327 -28.05 11.56 -26.56
N GLY A 328 -26.97 10.78 -26.76
CA GLY A 328 -25.67 11.02 -26.12
C GLY A 328 -25.67 10.84 -24.61
N LEU A 329 -26.57 10.00 -24.08
CA LEU A 329 -26.72 9.70 -22.65
C LEU A 329 -26.15 8.33 -22.26
N ASP A 330 -25.67 7.56 -23.24
CA ASP A 330 -25.16 6.22 -22.99
C ASP A 330 -23.63 6.29 -22.83
N PHE A 331 -23.10 5.47 -21.93
CA PHE A 331 -21.67 5.21 -21.84
C PHE A 331 -21.41 3.70 -21.82
N GLU A 332 -20.29 3.31 -22.41
CA GLU A 332 -19.83 1.93 -22.48
C GLU A 332 -18.46 1.82 -21.83
N ILE A 333 -18.33 0.84 -20.93
CA ILE A 333 -17.05 0.46 -20.32
C ILE A 333 -16.65 -0.89 -20.88
N ARG A 334 -15.42 -0.97 -21.37
CA ARG A 334 -14.84 -2.19 -21.91
C ARG A 334 -13.66 -2.62 -21.05
N LEU A 335 -13.80 -3.78 -20.43
CA LEU A 335 -12.76 -4.45 -19.66
C LEU A 335 -12.09 -5.52 -20.52
N THR A 336 -10.77 -5.47 -20.62
CA THR A 336 -9.96 -6.47 -21.32
C THR A 336 -9.09 -7.22 -20.32
N LEU A 337 -9.22 -8.55 -20.29
CA LEU A 337 -8.50 -9.42 -19.37
C LEU A 337 -7.40 -10.19 -20.10
N ASN A 338 -6.20 -10.14 -19.54
CA ASN A 338 -5.03 -10.86 -20.02
C ASN A 338 -4.50 -11.82 -18.94
N THR A 339 -4.67 -13.11 -19.18
CA THR A 339 -4.24 -14.18 -18.27
C THR A 339 -2.91 -14.81 -18.67
N ASN A 340 -2.22 -14.28 -19.69
CA ASN A 340 -0.92 -14.76 -20.14
C ASN A 340 0.21 -14.03 -19.40
N PHE A 341 0.38 -14.35 -18.12
CA PHE A 341 1.33 -13.70 -17.24
C PHE A 341 2.80 -13.91 -17.67
N PRO A 342 3.55 -12.83 -17.96
CA PRO A 342 4.96 -12.92 -18.36
C PRO A 342 5.82 -13.58 -17.28
N GLY A 343 6.86 -14.29 -17.70
CA GLY A 343 7.83 -14.92 -16.78
C GLY A 343 7.31 -16.17 -16.06
N THR A 344 6.09 -16.62 -16.36
CA THR A 344 5.57 -17.89 -15.83
C THR A 344 5.85 -19.03 -16.79
N HIS A 345 6.52 -20.08 -16.30
CA HIS A 345 6.80 -21.26 -17.10
C HIS A 345 5.51 -22.08 -17.25
N PHE A 346 4.79 -21.90 -18.36
CA PHE A 346 3.80 -22.87 -18.78
C PHE A 346 4.55 -24.15 -19.16
N SER A 347 4.40 -25.21 -18.37
CA SER A 347 4.72 -26.56 -18.83
C SER A 347 3.72 -26.94 -19.92
N SER A 348 3.97 -26.45 -21.13
CA SER A 348 3.35 -26.97 -22.34
C SER A 348 3.62 -28.47 -22.36
N ARG A 349 2.54 -29.23 -22.19
CA ARG A 349 2.53 -30.69 -22.26
C ARG A 349 2.92 -31.06 -23.69
N GLY A 350 4.21 -31.30 -23.90
CA GLY A 350 4.79 -31.59 -25.21
C GLY A 350 4.16 -32.82 -25.86
N GLY A 351 3.48 -32.58 -26.97
CA GLY A 351 3.26 -33.58 -28.02
C GLY A 351 4.61 -33.99 -28.62
N GLY A 352 4.72 -35.28 -28.95
CA GLY A 352 5.98 -35.97 -29.22
C GLY A 352 6.87 -35.42 -30.33
N GLY A 353 8.16 -35.67 -30.15
CA GLY A 353 9.20 -35.47 -31.14
C GLY A 353 10.48 -36.17 -30.70
N SER A 354 10.72 -37.37 -31.23
CA SER A 354 11.98 -38.08 -31.15
C SER A 354 13.10 -37.31 -31.86
N ASN A 355 14.24 -37.06 -31.21
CA ASN A 355 15.52 -37.53 -31.77
C ASN A 355 16.72 -37.43 -30.82
N ARG A 356 17.68 -38.32 -31.09
CA ARG A 356 18.92 -38.64 -30.40
C ARG A 356 19.97 -37.51 -30.43
N GLY A 357 20.79 -37.43 -29.39
CA GLY A 357 22.02 -36.63 -29.38
C GLY A 357 22.79 -36.76 -28.08
N SER A 358 23.90 -37.52 -28.12
CA SER A 358 24.88 -37.69 -27.04
C SER A 358 25.63 -36.39 -26.76
N GLY A 359 25.77 -36.01 -25.49
CA GLY A 359 26.61 -34.90 -25.05
C GLY A 359 26.60 -34.74 -23.54
N THR A 360 27.72 -35.06 -22.90
CA THR A 360 28.00 -34.91 -21.47
C THR A 360 27.69 -33.50 -20.98
N SER A 361 26.78 -33.38 -20.01
CA SER A 361 26.57 -32.14 -19.26
C SER A 361 26.20 -32.45 -17.80
N THR A 362 26.77 -31.61 -16.95
CA THR A 362 26.63 -31.46 -15.50
C THR A 362 25.23 -31.73 -14.94
N PRO A 363 25.07 -32.32 -13.74
CA PRO A 363 23.76 -32.61 -13.19
C PRO A 363 23.07 -31.31 -12.74
N SER A 364 22.12 -30.84 -13.54
CA SER A 364 21.12 -29.86 -13.15
C SER A 364 20.17 -30.51 -12.15
N PHE A 365 20.16 -30.01 -10.91
CA PHE A 365 19.29 -30.45 -9.82
C PHE A 365 17.85 -29.99 -10.05
N LEU A 366 17.13 -30.64 -10.96
CA LEU A 366 15.67 -30.73 -10.94
C LEU A 366 15.31 -32.21 -10.88
N GLY A 367 15.59 -32.81 -9.74
CA GLY A 367 15.27 -34.19 -9.38
C GLY A 367 14.48 -34.23 -8.09
N ASN A 368 13.15 -34.19 -8.23
CA ASN A 368 12.16 -34.91 -7.44
C ASN A 368 12.45 -35.10 -5.93
N ILE A 369 11.97 -34.17 -5.09
CA ILE A 369 11.69 -34.42 -3.67
C ILE A 369 10.20 -34.12 -3.45
N GLY A 370 9.45 -35.16 -3.06
CA GLY A 370 8.04 -35.05 -2.73
C GLY A 370 7.80 -34.27 -1.43
N GLY A 371 6.70 -33.52 -1.42
CA GLY A 371 6.07 -32.95 -0.22
C GLY A 371 5.96 -31.42 -0.22
N GLY A 372 4.87 -30.87 -0.78
CA GLY A 372 4.46 -29.47 -0.61
C GLY A 372 4.31 -28.67 -1.91
N SER A 373 3.21 -28.88 -2.63
CA SER A 373 2.80 -28.12 -3.81
C SER A 373 2.46 -26.66 -3.48
N SER A 374 3.09 -25.68 -4.13
CA SER A 374 2.53 -24.32 -4.26
C SER A 374 2.99 -23.54 -5.50
N SER A 375 3.35 -24.21 -6.61
CA SER A 375 3.44 -23.53 -7.91
C SER A 375 2.09 -23.59 -8.62
N SER A 376 1.05 -23.02 -7.99
CA SER A 376 -0.19 -22.75 -8.70
C SER A 376 0.10 -21.73 -9.79
N SER A 377 -0.35 -21.99 -11.01
CA SER A 377 -0.39 -20.98 -12.07
C SER A 377 -1.01 -19.68 -11.54
N PRO A 378 -0.59 -18.50 -12.02
CA PRO A 378 -1.13 -17.25 -11.49
C PRO A 378 -2.65 -17.22 -11.61
N SER A 379 -3.30 -16.73 -10.57
CA SER A 379 -4.76 -16.59 -10.49
C SER A 379 -5.10 -15.12 -10.28
N LEU A 380 -6.08 -14.65 -11.06
CA LEU A 380 -6.65 -13.31 -10.94
C LEU A 380 -7.91 -13.43 -10.08
N ASP A 381 -7.97 -12.67 -8.99
CA ASP A 381 -9.05 -12.66 -8.01
C ASP A 381 -9.54 -11.22 -7.77
N ASP A 382 -10.70 -11.08 -7.12
CA ASP A 382 -11.24 -9.79 -6.63
C ASP A 382 -11.31 -8.67 -7.67
N LEU A 383 -11.67 -9.02 -8.91
CA LEU A 383 -11.73 -8.09 -10.03
C LEU A 383 -12.99 -7.21 -9.98
N VAL A 384 -12.79 -5.92 -9.69
CA VAL A 384 -13.86 -4.92 -9.58
C VAL A 384 -13.51 -3.68 -10.40
N VAL A 385 -14.45 -3.25 -11.24
CA VAL A 385 -14.40 -1.99 -11.98
C VAL A 385 -15.28 -0.97 -11.28
N THR A 386 -14.72 0.20 -10.96
CA THR A 386 -15.41 1.28 -10.26
C THR A 386 -15.45 2.52 -11.13
N VAL A 387 -16.61 3.15 -11.20
CA VAL A 387 -16.86 4.30 -12.07
C VAL A 387 -17.43 5.42 -11.21
N PRO A 388 -16.67 6.50 -10.95
CA PRO A 388 -17.19 7.67 -10.28
C PRO A 388 -18.31 8.32 -11.11
N ILE A 389 -19.46 8.51 -10.49
CA ILE A 389 -20.65 9.06 -11.11
C ILE A 389 -20.80 10.54 -10.71
N PRO A 390 -20.97 11.47 -11.67
CA PRO A 390 -21.16 12.87 -11.34
C PRO A 390 -22.38 13.09 -10.43
N PRO A 391 -22.33 14.03 -9.48
CA PRO A 391 -23.44 14.30 -8.55
C PRO A 391 -24.71 14.83 -9.23
N SER A 392 -24.59 15.27 -10.49
CA SER A 392 -25.71 15.69 -11.34
C SER A 392 -26.57 14.51 -11.84
N VAL A 393 -26.07 13.28 -11.77
CA VAL A 393 -26.81 12.07 -12.19
C VAL A 393 -27.76 11.63 -11.08
N ARG A 394 -29.05 11.46 -11.39
CA ARG A 394 -30.04 10.98 -10.41
C ARG A 394 -30.10 9.46 -10.33
N TYR A 395 -30.12 8.81 -11.48
CA TYR A 395 -30.17 7.37 -11.59
C TYR A 395 -29.50 6.89 -12.87
N ILE A 396 -29.08 5.64 -12.87
CA ILE A 396 -28.52 4.95 -14.03
C ILE A 396 -29.53 3.88 -14.45
N THR A 397 -29.97 3.93 -15.70
CA THR A 397 -30.84 2.92 -16.33
C THR A 397 -30.06 2.03 -17.28
N ASP A 398 -30.72 0.96 -17.73
CA ASP A 398 -30.21 0.07 -18.78
C ASP A 398 -28.82 -0.48 -18.50
N ILE A 399 -28.56 -0.82 -17.24
CA ILE A 399 -27.32 -1.46 -16.80
C ILE A 399 -27.27 -2.86 -17.41
N GLN A 400 -26.48 -3.01 -18.47
CA GLN A 400 -26.32 -4.25 -19.23
C GLN A 400 -24.86 -4.69 -19.17
N ALA A 401 -24.56 -5.64 -18.28
CA ALA A 401 -23.25 -6.26 -18.16
C ALA A 401 -23.18 -7.53 -19.01
N SER A 402 -22.14 -7.67 -19.85
CA SER A 402 -21.91 -8.89 -20.62
C SER A 402 -21.41 -10.05 -19.76
N ARG A 403 -20.78 -9.74 -18.62
CA ARG A 403 -20.23 -10.69 -17.64
C ARG A 403 -20.30 -10.04 -16.25
N GLY A 404 -20.51 -10.87 -15.22
CA GLY A 404 -20.55 -10.40 -13.84
C GLY A 404 -21.77 -9.54 -13.54
N GLU A 405 -21.72 -8.87 -12.40
CA GLU A 405 -22.84 -8.12 -11.84
C GLU A 405 -22.43 -6.66 -11.63
N ALA A 406 -23.24 -5.74 -12.15
CA ALA A 406 -23.05 -4.30 -11.95
C ALA A 406 -24.16 -3.78 -11.03
N ASN A 407 -23.76 -3.03 -10.01
CA ASN A 407 -24.65 -2.48 -9.01
C ASN A 407 -24.44 -0.98 -8.86
N PHE A 408 -25.55 -0.24 -8.81
CA PHE A 408 -25.59 1.18 -8.53
C PHE A 408 -26.83 1.47 -7.70
N MET A 409 -26.63 2.09 -6.54
CA MET A 409 -27.72 2.57 -5.70
C MET A 409 -27.83 4.09 -5.85
N PRO A 410 -29.05 4.65 -5.99
CA PRO A 410 -29.24 6.10 -5.98
C PRO A 410 -28.69 6.71 -4.69
N GLY A 411 -27.75 7.66 -4.84
CA GLY A 411 -27.02 8.27 -3.72
C GLY A 411 -25.59 7.75 -3.54
N ASN A 412 -25.20 6.65 -4.19
CA ASN A 412 -23.80 6.26 -4.26
C ASN A 412 -23.04 7.16 -5.23
N GLU A 413 -21.82 7.53 -4.85
CA GLU A 413 -20.92 8.32 -5.72
C GLU A 413 -20.26 7.48 -6.83
N PHE A 414 -20.45 6.16 -6.81
CA PHE A 414 -19.80 5.24 -7.72
C PHE A 414 -20.72 4.09 -8.16
N LEU A 415 -20.58 3.72 -9.43
CA LEU A 415 -21.10 2.48 -10.02
C LEU A 415 -20.02 1.40 -9.88
N GLU A 416 -20.40 0.25 -9.33
CA GLU A 416 -19.49 -0.87 -9.08
C GLU A 416 -19.86 -2.05 -9.96
N TRP A 417 -18.87 -2.60 -10.67
CA TRP A 417 -19.04 -3.75 -11.54
C TRP A 417 -18.07 -4.86 -11.15
N ARG A 418 -18.60 -5.96 -10.62
CA ARG A 418 -17.84 -7.12 -10.14
C ARG A 418 -17.82 -8.21 -11.18
N ILE A 419 -16.63 -8.69 -11.53
CA ILE A 419 -16.45 -9.72 -12.55
C ILE A 419 -15.97 -11.00 -11.86
N PRO A 420 -16.74 -12.11 -11.91
CA PRO A 420 -16.35 -13.36 -11.28
C PRO A 420 -15.13 -13.96 -12.01
N THR A 421 -14.12 -14.33 -11.24
CA THR A 421 -12.87 -14.92 -11.75
C THR A 421 -12.67 -16.39 -11.38
N SER A 422 -13.60 -16.98 -10.59
CA SER A 422 -13.51 -18.37 -10.14
C SER A 422 -13.80 -19.37 -11.27
N SER A 423 -12.92 -20.37 -11.41
CA SER A 423 -12.89 -21.37 -12.50
C SER A 423 -14.07 -22.33 -12.59
N ARG A 424 -15.04 -22.27 -11.66
CA ARG A 424 -16.21 -23.16 -11.64
C ARG A 424 -17.38 -22.63 -12.47
N ASP A 425 -17.50 -21.31 -12.61
CA ASP A 425 -18.61 -20.65 -13.32
C ASP A 425 -18.15 -19.82 -14.53
N ALA A 426 -16.85 -19.61 -14.69
CA ALA A 426 -16.28 -18.93 -15.85
C ALA A 426 -15.59 -19.95 -16.77
N GLY A 427 -16.07 -20.05 -18.01
CA GLY A 427 -15.21 -20.47 -19.12
C GLY A 427 -13.95 -19.58 -19.20
N ASN A 428 -13.01 -19.90 -20.09
CA ASN A 428 -11.71 -19.22 -20.23
C ASN A 428 -11.75 -17.73 -19.83
N ILE A 429 -11.11 -17.38 -18.71
CA ILE A 429 -11.17 -16.05 -18.06
C ILE A 429 -10.64 -14.96 -18.99
N SER A 430 -9.81 -15.33 -19.99
CA SER A 430 -9.35 -14.43 -21.03
C SER A 430 -10.50 -13.88 -21.88
N GLY A 431 -10.44 -12.59 -22.21
CA GLY A 431 -11.36 -11.98 -23.16
C GLY A 431 -11.77 -10.57 -22.80
N THR A 432 -12.82 -10.10 -23.44
CA THR A 432 -13.37 -8.77 -23.24
C THR A 432 -14.75 -8.88 -22.58
N ALA A 433 -14.98 -8.07 -21.55
CA ALA A 433 -16.29 -7.84 -20.97
C ALA A 433 -16.71 -6.39 -21.21
N VAL A 434 -18.01 -6.16 -21.36
CA VAL A 434 -18.57 -4.84 -21.65
C VAL A 434 -19.71 -4.56 -20.68
N LEU A 435 -19.75 -3.34 -20.16
CA LEU A 435 -20.84 -2.79 -19.39
C LEU A 435 -21.41 -1.58 -20.13
N ARG A 436 -22.71 -1.59 -20.40
CA ARG A 436 -23.44 -0.45 -20.96
C ARG A 436 -24.39 0.12 -19.94
N CYS A 437 -24.48 1.44 -19.90
CA CYS A 437 -25.31 2.17 -18.97
C CYS A 437 -25.84 3.45 -19.64
N THR A 438 -27.03 3.89 -19.22
CA THR A 438 -27.61 5.16 -19.63
C THR A 438 -27.79 6.06 -18.40
N VAL A 439 -27.24 7.28 -18.45
CA VAL A 439 -27.40 8.25 -17.36
C VAL A 439 -28.69 9.03 -17.52
N VAL A 440 -29.33 9.33 -16.39
CA VAL A 440 -30.46 10.25 -16.35
C VAL A 440 -30.18 11.39 -15.38
N GLY A 441 -30.16 12.60 -15.94
CA GLY A 441 -30.04 13.85 -15.20
C GLY A 441 -31.37 14.30 -14.59
N PRO A 442 -31.42 15.48 -13.96
CA PRO A 442 -32.66 16.05 -13.46
C PRO A 442 -33.67 16.22 -14.61
N PRO A 443 -34.96 15.89 -14.40
CA PRO A 443 -35.99 16.17 -15.39
C PRO A 443 -36.04 17.69 -15.59
N ASP A 444 -35.76 18.12 -16.82
CA ASP A 444 -35.82 19.51 -17.27
C ASP A 444 -35.37 20.55 -16.24
N ALA A 445 -34.09 20.92 -16.27
CA ALA A 445 -33.87 22.36 -16.34
C ALA A 445 -34.58 22.75 -17.63
N GLU A 446 -35.80 23.29 -17.51
CA GLU A 446 -36.45 24.02 -18.60
C GLU A 446 -35.31 24.76 -19.30
N HIS A 447 -35.18 24.54 -20.61
CA HIS A 447 -34.41 25.44 -21.46
C HIS A 447 -34.49 26.81 -20.82
N PRO A 448 -33.38 27.44 -20.35
CA PRO A 448 -33.48 28.85 -20.03
C PRO A 448 -34.00 29.43 -21.34
N LYS A 449 -35.27 29.85 -21.32
CA LYS A 449 -35.88 30.51 -22.46
C LYS A 449 -34.85 31.59 -22.77
N GLU A 450 -34.30 31.55 -23.97
CA GLU A 450 -33.60 32.70 -24.49
C GLU A 450 -34.60 33.84 -24.32
N GLU A 451 -34.42 34.67 -23.29
CA GLU A 451 -35.14 35.92 -23.20
C GLU A 451 -34.80 36.63 -24.51
N PRO A 452 -35.80 36.95 -25.35
CA PRO A 452 -35.53 37.70 -26.55
C PRO A 452 -34.96 39.03 -26.05
N VAL A 453 -33.69 39.28 -26.33
CA VAL A 453 -33.12 40.61 -26.20
C VAL A 453 -33.94 41.47 -27.15
N GLU A 454 -34.85 42.27 -26.60
CA GLU A 454 -35.57 43.29 -27.35
C GLU A 454 -34.51 44.21 -27.98
N GLU A 455 -34.45 44.23 -29.31
CA GLU A 455 -33.68 45.20 -30.06
C GLU A 455 -34.29 46.59 -29.82
N GLU A 456 -33.77 47.32 -28.85
CA GLU A 456 -34.08 48.73 -28.67
C GLU A 456 -33.21 49.56 -29.64
N HIS A 457 -33.82 49.98 -30.74
CA HIS A 457 -33.26 50.97 -31.63
C HIS A 457 -33.26 52.37 -30.99
N GLY A 458 -32.06 52.92 -30.76
CA GLY A 458 -31.77 54.35 -30.91
C GLY A 458 -31.32 55.09 -29.65
N TYR A 459 -30.06 55.59 -29.60
CA TYR A 459 -29.67 56.96 -29.96
C TYR A 459 -28.18 57.20 -29.65
N ASP A 460 -27.53 58.05 -30.43
CA ASP A 460 -26.10 58.43 -30.39
C ASP A 460 -25.64 59.07 -29.07
N GLY A 461 -24.36 58.87 -28.69
CA GLY A 461 -23.74 59.66 -27.62
C GLY A 461 -22.33 59.25 -27.15
N ASN A 462 -21.32 59.53 -27.98
CA ASN A 462 -19.93 59.97 -27.68
C ASN A 462 -19.17 59.56 -26.38
N ALA A 463 -17.87 59.29 -26.58
CA ALA A 463 -16.71 59.50 -25.68
C ALA A 463 -16.26 58.40 -24.67
N SER A 464 -15.20 57.70 -25.08
CA SER A 464 -13.97 57.37 -24.33
C SER A 464 -13.98 57.26 -22.79
N SER A 465 -13.71 56.06 -22.25
CA SER A 465 -12.46 55.77 -21.49
C SER A 465 -12.36 54.33 -20.95
N ARG A 466 -11.26 53.67 -21.35
CA ARG A 466 -10.36 52.76 -20.60
C ARG A 466 -10.92 51.66 -19.66
N ALA A 467 -10.94 50.44 -20.22
CA ALA A 467 -10.10 49.28 -19.86
C ALA A 467 -9.97 48.80 -18.40
N ARG A 468 -10.28 47.50 -18.20
CA ARG A 468 -9.37 46.54 -17.54
C ARG A 468 -9.33 45.24 -18.35
N VAL A 469 -8.19 45.00 -19.00
CA VAL A 469 -7.81 43.74 -19.64
C VAL A 469 -7.17 42.85 -18.58
N ASN A 470 -7.51 41.56 -18.57
CA ASN A 470 -6.81 40.52 -17.80
C ASN A 470 -5.71 39.91 -18.69
N PRO A 471 -4.41 40.11 -18.41
CA PRO A 471 -3.33 39.75 -19.33
C PRO A 471 -2.62 38.47 -18.88
N LEU A 472 -3.03 37.29 -19.38
CA LEU A 472 -2.17 36.08 -19.33
C LEU A 472 -2.58 34.95 -20.30
N GLN A 473 -3.56 35.18 -21.18
CA GLN A 473 -4.01 34.19 -22.19
C GLN A 473 -3.24 34.30 -23.52
N SER A 474 -1.96 34.68 -23.49
CA SER A 474 -1.18 34.91 -24.70
C SER A 474 0.27 34.48 -24.55
N TYR A 475 0.49 33.21 -24.27
CA TYR A 475 1.73 32.52 -24.59
C TYR A 475 1.33 31.11 -25.03
N TYR A 476 1.70 30.74 -26.25
CA TYR A 476 1.44 29.48 -26.96
C TYR A 476 0.10 29.37 -27.71
N ASP A 477 0.05 30.01 -28.87
CA ASP A 477 -0.23 29.27 -30.12
C ASP A 477 0.50 30.00 -31.26
N GLU A 478 1.59 29.38 -31.73
CA GLU A 478 2.30 29.76 -32.96
C GLU A 478 1.67 29.08 -34.18
N ASP A 479 1.82 29.76 -35.33
CA ASP A 479 1.61 29.29 -36.70
C ASP A 479 0.27 29.57 -37.41
N THR A 480 0.02 30.86 -37.64
CA THR A 480 -0.35 31.38 -38.97
C THR A 480 0.88 31.35 -39.89
N LEU A 481 0.83 30.91 -41.15
CA LEU A 481 0.38 31.66 -42.33
C LEU A 481 0.32 30.70 -43.53
N THR A 482 -0.69 30.76 -44.40
CA THR A 482 -0.54 31.42 -45.71
C THR A 482 -1.88 31.67 -46.40
N SER A 483 -1.83 32.67 -47.26
CA SER A 483 -2.86 33.58 -47.76
C SER A 483 -3.61 33.14 -49.02
N GLU A 484 -4.83 33.69 -49.15
CA GLU A 484 -5.51 34.16 -50.37
C GLU A 484 -5.95 33.16 -51.47
N ARG A 485 -7.28 33.04 -51.68
CA ARG A 485 -7.93 33.53 -52.92
C ARG A 485 -9.46 33.56 -52.85
N ARG A 486 -10.01 34.67 -53.33
CA ARG A 486 -11.43 34.98 -53.50
C ARG A 486 -11.98 34.31 -54.76
N GLN A 487 -13.03 33.48 -54.66
CA GLN A 487 -13.93 33.13 -55.77
C GLN A 487 -15.38 32.96 -55.24
N GLN A 488 -16.30 33.69 -55.88
CA GLN A 488 -17.76 33.64 -55.68
C GLN A 488 -18.34 32.35 -56.27
N LEU A 489 -19.37 31.78 -55.62
CA LEU A 489 -20.53 31.03 -56.17
C LEU A 489 -21.45 30.56 -54.99
N PRO A 490 -22.71 30.11 -55.24
CA PRO A 490 -23.91 30.75 -54.72
C PRO A 490 -24.43 30.22 -53.37
N SER A 491 -25.35 30.99 -52.79
CA SER A 491 -26.13 30.72 -51.59
C SER A 491 -26.90 29.39 -51.66
N GLU A 492 -26.35 28.34 -51.07
CA GLU A 492 -27.13 27.19 -50.61
C GLU A 492 -27.57 27.39 -49.16
N ARG A 493 -28.88 27.34 -48.98
CA ARG A 493 -29.60 27.39 -47.70
C ARG A 493 -29.24 26.16 -46.87
N ASN A 494 -28.15 26.24 -46.11
CA ASN A 494 -27.83 25.24 -45.10
C ASN A 494 -28.88 25.32 -43.98
N LYS A 495 -29.72 24.28 -43.90
CA LYS A 495 -30.55 23.98 -42.72
C LYS A 495 -29.66 24.02 -41.48
N PRO A 496 -30.11 24.58 -40.34
CA PRO A 496 -29.31 24.54 -39.13
C PRO A 496 -29.10 23.08 -38.75
N LYS A 497 -27.85 22.63 -38.77
CA LYS A 497 -27.45 21.41 -38.05
C LYS A 497 -27.84 21.65 -36.60
N SER A 498 -28.76 20.84 -36.08
CA SER A 498 -29.14 20.87 -34.66
C SER A 498 -27.87 20.83 -33.82
N ARG A 499 -27.61 21.87 -33.02
CA ARG A 499 -26.60 21.81 -31.95
C ARG A 499 -27.04 20.70 -30.99
N LYS A 500 -26.47 19.50 -31.13
CA LYS A 500 -26.59 18.40 -30.17
C LYS A 500 -25.70 18.71 -28.93
N PRO A 501 -26.03 18.14 -27.76
CA PRO A 501 -26.20 18.88 -26.51
C PRO A 501 -24.91 18.99 -25.70
N GLN A 502 -24.45 20.22 -25.44
CA GLN A 502 -23.38 20.47 -24.45
C GLN A 502 -23.82 20.22 -23.01
N SER A 503 -25.13 20.09 -22.72
CA SER A 503 -25.62 19.81 -21.35
C SER A 503 -25.33 18.39 -20.89
N ASN A 504 -25.29 17.41 -21.80
CA ASN A 504 -25.22 16.00 -21.44
C ASN A 504 -23.80 15.54 -21.09
N SER A 505 -22.77 16.30 -21.47
CA SER A 505 -21.38 16.00 -21.10
C SER A 505 -21.14 16.08 -19.60
N LEU A 506 -21.88 16.94 -18.89
CA LEU A 506 -21.81 17.09 -17.43
C LEU A 506 -22.39 15.90 -16.66
N LEU A 507 -23.15 15.03 -17.34
CA LEU A 507 -23.72 13.80 -16.76
C LEU A 507 -22.82 12.59 -17.00
N MET A 508 -21.81 12.70 -17.86
CA MET A 508 -20.94 11.58 -18.22
C MET A 508 -19.86 11.35 -17.14
N PRO A 509 -19.53 10.08 -16.82
CA PRO A 509 -18.42 9.77 -15.94
C PRO A 509 -17.10 10.26 -16.54
N ASN A 510 -16.17 10.72 -15.69
CA ASN A 510 -14.89 11.29 -16.14
C ASN A 510 -13.70 10.35 -16.04
N SER A 511 -13.79 9.34 -15.19
CA SER A 511 -12.76 8.33 -15.05
C SER A 511 -13.39 6.96 -14.85
N VAL A 512 -12.56 5.94 -15.00
CA VAL A 512 -12.88 4.57 -14.62
C VAL A 512 -11.67 3.99 -13.93
N SER A 513 -11.89 3.22 -12.88
CA SER A 513 -10.85 2.47 -12.21
C SER A 513 -11.08 0.97 -12.22
N VAL A 514 -10.00 0.21 -12.20
CA VAL A 514 -10.04 -1.25 -12.01
C VAL A 514 -9.18 -1.63 -10.80
N SER A 515 -9.68 -2.54 -10.01
CA SER A 515 -9.00 -3.17 -8.88
C SER A 515 -9.01 -4.68 -9.06
N PHE A 516 -7.94 -5.35 -8.65
CA PHE A 516 -7.80 -6.80 -8.71
C PHE A 516 -6.67 -7.28 -7.79
N SER A 517 -6.67 -8.58 -7.48
CA SER A 517 -5.56 -9.27 -6.85
C SER A 517 -5.01 -10.35 -7.78
N VAL A 518 -3.69 -10.51 -7.85
CA VAL A 518 -3.04 -11.62 -8.55
C VAL A 518 -2.19 -12.41 -7.56
N ARG A 519 -2.46 -13.71 -7.45
CA ARG A 519 -1.62 -14.63 -6.67
C ARG A 519 -0.67 -15.37 -7.60
N GLY A 520 0.60 -15.47 -7.19
CA GLY A 520 1.62 -16.22 -7.92
C GLY A 520 2.35 -15.44 -9.04
N TRP A 521 2.14 -14.13 -9.14
CA TRP A 521 2.82 -13.28 -10.11
C TRP A 521 3.07 -11.87 -9.55
N LEU A 522 4.18 -11.25 -9.93
CA LEU A 522 4.56 -9.89 -9.56
C LEU A 522 4.85 -9.05 -10.81
N PRO A 523 4.33 -7.81 -10.92
CA PRO A 523 4.60 -6.93 -12.04
C PRO A 523 6.07 -6.55 -12.19
N SER A 524 6.83 -6.44 -11.10
CA SER A 524 8.27 -6.20 -11.17
C SER A 524 9.07 -7.40 -11.71
N GLY A 525 8.49 -8.60 -11.70
CA GLY A 525 9.21 -9.85 -11.98
C GLY A 525 10.32 -10.20 -10.99
N ILE A 526 10.41 -9.49 -9.85
CA ILE A 526 11.30 -9.84 -8.75
C ILE A 526 10.89 -11.21 -8.22
N ARG A 527 11.87 -12.05 -7.92
CA ARG A 527 11.65 -13.37 -7.34
C ARG A 527 12.77 -13.74 -6.37
N VAL A 528 12.44 -14.63 -5.45
CA VAL A 528 13.42 -15.25 -4.57
C VAL A 528 14.18 -16.31 -5.37
N ASP A 529 15.48 -16.10 -5.53
CA ASP A 529 16.40 -17.06 -6.16
C ASP A 529 16.84 -18.14 -5.15
N GLY A 530 17.08 -17.74 -3.91
CA GLY A 530 17.46 -18.66 -2.84
C GLY A 530 17.39 -18.07 -1.45
N LEU A 531 17.22 -18.94 -0.46
CA LEU A 531 17.30 -18.60 0.96
C LEU A 531 18.20 -19.62 1.65
N VAL A 532 19.32 -19.17 2.19
CA VAL A 532 20.34 -20.04 2.80
C VAL A 532 20.50 -19.70 4.28
N VAL A 533 20.59 -20.73 5.13
CA VAL A 533 20.98 -20.61 6.53
C VAL A 533 22.48 -20.88 6.62
N ASP A 534 23.28 -19.89 6.99
CA ASP A 534 24.72 -20.07 7.19
C ASP A 534 24.96 -20.69 8.58
N SER A 535 25.06 -22.02 8.62
CA SER A 535 25.27 -22.79 9.85
C SER A 535 26.58 -22.42 10.56
N ARG A 536 27.60 -21.89 9.86
CA ARG A 536 28.89 -21.52 10.48
C ARG A 536 28.79 -20.22 11.27
N ARG A 537 27.93 -19.29 10.81
CA ARG A 537 27.67 -18.00 11.46
C ARG A 537 26.48 -18.04 12.42
N SER A 538 25.69 -19.11 12.36
CA SER A 538 24.54 -19.32 13.24
C SER A 538 24.98 -19.85 14.61
N ARG A 539 24.29 -19.46 15.68
CA ARG A 539 24.54 -19.96 17.05
C ARG A 539 23.29 -20.62 17.61
N GLY A 540 23.44 -21.70 18.38
CA GLY A 540 22.30 -22.40 19.00
C GLY A 540 21.38 -23.12 18.01
N LEU A 541 21.84 -23.31 16.76
CA LEU A 541 21.16 -24.12 15.77
C LEU A 541 21.67 -25.58 15.91
N GLY A 542 20.77 -26.56 15.96
CA GLY A 542 21.15 -27.96 15.98
C GLY A 542 21.95 -28.36 14.73
N GLU A 543 22.82 -29.37 14.86
CA GLU A 543 23.58 -29.88 13.72
C GLU A 543 22.62 -30.44 12.65
N GLY A 544 22.79 -30.03 11.39
CA GLY A 544 21.97 -30.51 10.27
C GLY A 544 20.55 -29.96 10.18
N VAL A 545 20.17 -28.93 10.95
CA VAL A 545 18.84 -28.31 10.86
C VAL A 545 18.59 -27.74 9.46
N LYS A 546 17.55 -28.27 8.79
CA LYS A 546 17.04 -27.76 7.52
C LYS A 546 15.62 -27.23 7.76
N PRO A 547 15.42 -25.91 7.79
CA PRO A 547 14.08 -25.37 7.95
C PRO A 547 13.24 -25.62 6.70
N TYR A 548 11.93 -25.75 6.89
CA TYR A 548 10.97 -25.61 5.81
C TYR A 548 11.04 -24.19 5.26
N LYS A 549 11.00 -24.07 3.93
CA LYS A 549 11.08 -22.78 3.24
C LYS A 549 9.89 -22.65 2.31
N GLY A 550 9.17 -21.54 2.40
CA GLY A 550 8.10 -21.21 1.45
C GLY A 550 8.26 -19.79 0.93
N VAL A 551 7.74 -19.55 -0.27
CA VAL A 551 7.69 -18.23 -0.87
C VAL A 551 6.29 -18.00 -1.44
N LYS A 552 5.74 -16.82 -1.19
CA LYS A 552 4.45 -16.39 -1.73
C LYS A 552 4.64 -15.09 -2.49
N TYR A 553 3.95 -14.99 -3.62
CA TYR A 553 3.92 -13.79 -4.46
C TYR A 553 2.49 -13.30 -4.56
N ILE A 554 2.25 -12.03 -4.23
CA ILE A 554 0.94 -11.39 -4.28
C ILE A 554 1.11 -10.03 -4.95
N CYS A 555 0.28 -9.75 -5.94
CA CYS A 555 0.09 -8.42 -6.47
C CYS A 555 -1.32 -7.95 -6.11
N GLU A 556 -1.44 -6.75 -5.58
CA GLU A 556 -2.71 -6.10 -5.31
C GLU A 556 -2.76 -4.78 -6.07
N MET A 557 -3.83 -4.55 -6.80
CA MET A 557 -4.09 -3.29 -7.45
C MET A 557 -5.35 -2.70 -6.84
N LYS A 558 -5.18 -1.62 -6.06
CA LYS A 558 -6.31 -0.95 -5.41
C LYS A 558 -7.06 -0.01 -6.37
N SER A 559 -6.37 0.58 -7.36
CA SER A 559 -7.00 1.41 -8.41
C SER A 559 -6.04 1.68 -9.59
N ALA A 560 -6.40 1.27 -10.81
CA ALA A 560 -5.81 1.80 -12.05
C ALA A 560 -6.72 2.88 -12.60
N ILE A 561 -6.33 4.15 -12.55
CA ILE A 561 -7.21 5.24 -12.99
C ILE A 561 -6.95 5.53 -14.47
N THR A 562 -7.97 5.35 -15.30
CA THR A 562 -8.01 5.94 -16.64
C THR A 562 -8.73 7.28 -16.52
N ASP A 563 -7.97 8.38 -16.47
CA ASP A 563 -8.49 9.72 -16.24
C ASP A 563 -8.73 10.46 -17.57
N PHE A 564 -9.89 11.08 -17.73
CA PHE A 564 -10.21 11.91 -18.90
C PHE A 564 -10.24 13.42 -18.63
N SER A 565 -10.05 13.95 -17.41
CA SER A 565 -9.87 15.40 -17.23
C SER A 565 -9.43 15.90 -15.84
N MET A 566 -8.83 15.12 -14.93
CA MET A 566 -8.48 15.69 -13.61
C MET A 566 -7.18 16.51 -13.64
N PRO A 567 -7.16 17.67 -12.96
CA PRO A 567 -5.92 18.41 -12.73
C PRO A 567 -5.02 17.63 -11.76
N ALA A 568 -3.71 17.64 -12.03
CA ALA A 568 -2.69 16.82 -11.38
C ALA A 568 -2.63 16.89 -9.84
N TRP A 569 -3.22 17.91 -9.21
CA TRP A 569 -3.21 18.08 -7.75
C TRP A 569 -4.16 17.14 -7.01
N ARG A 570 -5.28 16.70 -7.61
CA ARG A 570 -6.19 15.70 -6.99
C ARG A 570 -5.60 14.30 -6.93
N ILE A 571 -4.74 13.96 -7.90
CA ILE A 571 -4.00 12.68 -7.92
C ILE A 571 -3.01 12.59 -6.75
N ALA A 572 -2.50 13.74 -6.28
CA ALA A 572 -1.63 13.81 -5.11
C ALA A 572 -2.40 13.64 -3.78
N GLU A 573 -3.65 14.14 -3.70
CA GLU A 573 -4.52 13.93 -2.52
C GLU A 573 -4.93 12.47 -2.34
N ASP A 574 -5.32 11.77 -3.43
CA ASP A 574 -5.64 10.34 -3.36
C ASP A 574 -4.40 9.50 -3.00
N ARG A 575 -3.20 9.90 -3.44
CA ARG A 575 -1.95 9.28 -2.99
C ARG A 575 -1.73 9.46 -1.49
N MET A 576 -1.98 10.65 -0.93
CA MET A 576 -1.79 10.89 0.50
C MET A 576 -2.79 10.14 1.39
N GLN A 577 -4.03 9.94 0.93
CA GLN A 577 -5.04 9.19 1.69
C GLN A 577 -4.77 7.67 1.72
N LEU A 578 -4.00 7.14 0.77
CA LEU A 578 -3.61 5.72 0.72
C LEU A 578 -2.40 5.38 1.62
N PHE A 579 -1.67 6.40 2.10
CA PHE A 579 -0.56 6.27 3.06
C PHE A 579 -1.00 6.49 4.52
N ALA A 580 -2.29 6.75 4.77
CA ALA A 580 -2.87 6.92 6.10
C ALA A 580 -3.54 5.64 6.61
#